data_AF-A0A7V8D7J9-F1
#
_entry.id   AF-A0A7V8D7J9-F1
#
_cell.length_a   1.000
_cell.length_b   1.000
_cell.length_c   1.000
_cell.angle_alpha   90.00
_cell.angle_beta   90.00
_cell.angle_gamma   90.00
#
_symmetry.space_group_name_H-M   'P 1'
#
loop_
_entity.id
_entity.type
_entity.pdbx_description
1 polymer ?
#
loop_
_entity_poly.entity_id
_entity_poly.type
_entity_poly.pdbx_seq_one_letter_code
_entity_poly.pdbx_strand_id
1 'polypeptide(L)'
;MLRILYLILMIFLSHAFILSSCERAEYPFNQNTENIVKVEVILMGELQGLYTEHEVTVIKEVSLKDSKFLDDFRKIECKRGFGDPTVLTHGDKGFKIIYKNGDYEIITYGAQGRHRSDKYFSTGYYNFDEEQFNDLVEKYSY
;
A
#
# COMPACT_ATOMS: atom_id res chain seq x y z
N MET A 1 -33.49 -26.81 31.59
CA MET A 1 -32.33 -27.26 30.79
C MET A 1 -32.42 -26.84 29.32
N LEU A 2 -33.51 -27.16 28.59
CA LEU A 2 -33.65 -26.84 27.16
C LEU A 2 -33.55 -25.34 26.82
N ARG A 3 -34.10 -24.44 27.67
CA ARG A 3 -34.03 -22.97 27.49
C ARG A 3 -32.62 -22.40 27.64
N ILE A 4 -31.80 -22.98 28.52
CA ILE A 4 -30.41 -22.54 28.76
C ILE A 4 -29.52 -22.99 27.59
N LEU A 5 -29.75 -24.20 27.08
CA LEU A 5 -29.06 -24.72 25.89
C LEU A 5 -29.32 -23.84 24.65
N TYR A 6 -30.55 -23.36 24.48
CA TYR A 6 -30.94 -22.48 23.37
C TYR A 6 -30.25 -21.10 23.43
N LEU A 7 -30.10 -20.54 24.64
CA LEU A 7 -29.41 -19.27 24.84
C LEU A 7 -27.90 -19.38 24.54
N ILE A 8 -27.26 -20.47 24.96
CA ILE A 8 -25.84 -20.72 24.66
C ILE A 8 -25.62 -20.88 23.14
N LEU A 9 -26.52 -21.60 22.45
CA LEU A 9 -26.46 -21.77 21.00
C LEU A 9 -26.61 -20.43 20.25
N MET A 10 -27.53 -19.58 20.68
CA MET A 10 -27.74 -18.24 20.10
C MET A 10 -26.53 -17.32 20.31
N ILE A 11 -25.88 -17.40 21.47
CA ILE A 11 -24.64 -16.67 21.76
C ILE A 11 -23.49 -17.19 20.89
N PHE A 12 -23.33 -18.50 20.75
CA PHE A 12 -22.29 -19.07 19.87
C PHE A 12 -22.49 -18.71 18.40
N LEU A 13 -23.74 -18.77 17.91
CA LEU A 13 -24.09 -18.36 16.55
C LEU A 13 -23.84 -16.87 16.33
N SER A 14 -24.20 -15.99 17.27
CA SER A 14 -23.94 -14.55 17.11
C SER A 14 -22.46 -14.21 17.07
N HIS A 15 -21.61 -14.91 17.83
CA HIS A 15 -20.15 -14.72 17.79
C HIS A 15 -19.53 -15.25 16.49
N ALA A 16 -20.07 -16.33 15.92
CA ALA A 16 -19.60 -16.87 14.65
C ALA A 16 -19.86 -15.91 13.46
N PHE A 17 -20.94 -15.12 13.49
CA PHE A 17 -21.23 -14.13 12.45
C PHE A 17 -20.34 -12.88 12.54
N ILE A 18 -19.97 -12.42 13.74
CA ILE A 18 -19.20 -11.18 13.94
C ILE A 18 -17.73 -11.33 13.47
N LEU A 19 -17.17 -12.55 13.49
CA LEU A 19 -15.79 -12.81 13.08
C LEU A 19 -15.58 -12.86 11.54
N SER A 20 -16.65 -12.85 10.75
CA SER A 20 -16.59 -13.02 9.29
C SER A 20 -16.49 -11.72 8.47
N SER A 21 -16.53 -10.55 9.12
CA SER A 21 -16.59 -9.25 8.44
C SER A 21 -15.33 -8.40 8.62
N CYS A 22 -14.15 -9.02 8.65
CA CYS A 22 -12.89 -8.31 8.51
C CYS A 22 -12.38 -8.47 7.08
N GLU A 23 -13.03 -7.79 6.12
CA GLU A 23 -12.46 -7.66 4.78
C GLU A 23 -11.22 -6.78 4.89
N ARG A 24 -10.05 -7.39 4.69
CA ARG A 24 -8.79 -6.64 4.60
C ARG A 24 -8.87 -5.75 3.37
N ALA A 25 -8.74 -4.44 3.54
CA ALA A 25 -8.76 -3.54 2.41
C ALA A 25 -7.53 -3.80 1.54
N GLU A 26 -7.76 -4.14 0.27
CA GLU A 26 -6.69 -4.23 -0.72
C GLU A 26 -6.30 -2.82 -1.17
N TYR A 27 -5.00 -2.59 -1.37
CA TYR A 27 -4.51 -1.32 -1.89
C TYR A 27 -4.97 -1.13 -3.34
N PRO A 28 -5.69 -0.05 -3.68
CA PRO A 28 -6.10 0.21 -5.05
C PRO A 28 -4.98 0.90 -5.82
N PHE A 29 -4.16 0.09 -6.49
CA PHE A 29 -3.13 0.56 -7.42
C PHE A 29 -3.70 1.56 -8.43
N ASN A 30 -2.87 2.52 -8.84
CA ASN A 30 -3.26 3.58 -9.78
C ASN A 30 -3.70 3.01 -11.15
N GLN A 31 -3.18 1.84 -11.54
CA GLN A 31 -3.66 1.06 -12.68
C GLN A 31 -3.75 -0.43 -12.34
N ASN A 32 -4.27 -1.22 -13.29
CA ASN A 32 -4.21 -2.68 -13.20
C ASN A 32 -2.75 -3.14 -13.00
N THR A 33 -2.53 -4.04 -12.04
CA THR A 33 -1.20 -4.58 -11.72
C THR A 33 -0.52 -5.28 -12.90
N GLU A 34 -1.27 -5.78 -13.88
CA GLU A 34 -0.74 -6.34 -15.14
C GLU A 34 -0.04 -5.30 -16.04
N ASN A 35 -0.28 -4.01 -15.78
CA ASN A 35 0.38 -2.91 -16.47
C ASN A 35 1.65 -2.42 -15.76
N ILE A 36 2.01 -3.02 -14.62
CA ILE A 36 3.26 -2.68 -13.95
C ILE A 36 4.42 -3.22 -14.80
N VAL A 37 5.33 -2.34 -15.19
CA VAL A 37 6.53 -2.69 -15.97
C VAL A 37 7.80 -2.63 -15.13
N LYS A 38 7.76 -1.88 -14.04
CA LYS A 38 8.92 -1.67 -13.19
C LYS A 38 8.50 -1.36 -11.77
N VAL A 39 9.23 -1.92 -10.82
CA VAL A 39 9.13 -1.57 -9.40
C VAL A 39 10.54 -1.26 -8.91
N GLU A 40 10.68 -0.13 -8.24
CA GLU A 40 11.95 0.34 -7.70
C GLU A 40 11.78 0.58 -6.20
N VAL A 41 12.70 0.04 -5.40
CA VAL A 41 12.87 0.50 -4.02
C VAL A 41 13.55 1.86 -4.08
N ILE A 42 12.97 2.84 -3.40
CA ILE A 42 13.42 4.23 -3.44
C ILE A 42 13.62 4.80 -2.04
N LEU A 43 14.48 5.81 -1.97
CA LEU A 43 14.61 6.75 -0.86
C LEU A 43 14.20 8.13 -1.34
N MET A 44 13.29 8.77 -0.61
CA MET A 44 12.82 10.12 -0.89
C MET A 44 13.93 11.14 -0.58
N GLY A 45 14.31 11.92 -1.60
CA GLY A 45 15.25 13.02 -1.54
C GLY A 45 14.62 14.30 -0.97
N GLU A 46 15.27 15.45 -1.17
CA GLU A 46 14.70 16.72 -0.73
C GLU A 46 13.44 17.07 -1.54
N LEU A 47 12.41 17.57 -0.87
CA LEU A 47 11.17 17.99 -1.52
C LEU A 47 11.38 19.37 -2.15
N GLN A 48 11.45 19.44 -3.49
CA GLN A 48 11.45 20.72 -4.20
C GLN A 48 10.01 21.27 -4.41
N GLY A 49 9.22 21.33 -3.33
CA GLY A 49 7.82 21.79 -3.32
C GLY A 49 6.80 20.69 -3.03
N LEU A 50 5.56 21.09 -2.74
CA LEU A 50 4.48 20.17 -2.32
C LEU A 50 3.97 19.21 -3.42
N TYR A 51 4.23 19.49 -4.71
CA TYR A 51 3.56 18.84 -5.85
C TYR A 51 4.44 18.65 -7.09
N THR A 52 5.74 18.88 -6.98
CA THR A 52 6.71 18.79 -8.09
C THR A 52 7.54 17.53 -7.90
N GLU A 53 7.90 16.89 -9.03
CA GLU A 53 8.64 15.63 -9.11
C GLU A 53 9.56 15.42 -7.91
N HIS A 54 9.21 14.44 -7.09
CA HIS A 54 10.03 14.12 -5.93
C HIS A 54 11.41 13.67 -6.42
N GLU A 55 12.46 14.29 -5.90
CA GLU A 55 13.79 13.70 -6.00
C GLU A 55 13.71 12.33 -5.33
N VAL A 56 13.98 11.28 -6.09
CA VAL A 56 14.00 9.91 -5.60
C VAL A 56 15.35 9.31 -5.94
N THR A 57 15.99 8.73 -4.94
CA THR A 57 17.16 7.89 -5.15
C THR A 57 16.67 6.45 -5.30
N VAL A 58 16.91 5.84 -6.46
CA VAL A 58 16.64 4.41 -6.65
C VAL A 58 17.70 3.61 -5.90
N ILE A 59 17.26 2.84 -4.91
CA ILE A 59 18.10 1.91 -4.16
C ILE A 59 18.29 0.63 -4.96
N LYS A 60 17.19 0.03 -5.44
CA LYS A 60 17.21 -1.25 -6.14
C LYS A 60 16.00 -1.41 -7.06
N GLU A 61 16.21 -2.01 -8.22
CA GLU A 61 15.13 -2.47 -9.08
C GLU A 61 14.65 -3.85 -8.66
N VAL A 62 13.35 -4.01 -8.49
CA VAL A 62 12.71 -5.29 -8.17
C VAL A 62 12.43 -6.03 -9.47
N SER A 63 13.03 -7.22 -9.63
CA SER A 63 12.78 -8.08 -10.79
C SER A 63 11.33 -8.58 -10.78
N LEU A 64 10.51 -8.17 -11.75
CA LEU A 64 9.10 -8.60 -11.84
C LEU A 64 8.91 -9.99 -12.44
N LYS A 65 9.91 -10.53 -13.14
CA LYS A 65 9.80 -11.82 -13.86
C LYS A 65 9.67 -13.02 -12.91
N ASP A 66 10.34 -12.95 -11.77
CA ASP A 66 10.42 -14.04 -10.78
C ASP A 66 10.05 -13.58 -9.35
N SER A 67 9.64 -12.33 -9.15
CA SER A 67 9.28 -11.85 -7.81
C SER A 67 7.84 -12.17 -7.44
N LYS A 68 7.65 -12.57 -6.18
CA LYS A 68 6.36 -12.59 -5.49
C LYS A 68 5.98 -11.21 -4.94
N PHE A 69 6.51 -10.13 -5.53
CA PHE A 69 6.40 -8.78 -4.97
C PHE A 69 4.95 -8.38 -4.74
N LEU A 70 4.10 -8.52 -5.75
CA LEU A 70 2.69 -8.14 -5.64
C LEU A 70 1.94 -8.99 -4.61
N ASP A 71 2.24 -10.29 -4.53
CA ASP A 71 1.63 -11.18 -3.55
C ASP A 71 2.05 -10.84 -2.12
N ASP A 72 3.32 -10.46 -1.94
CA ASP A 72 3.84 -10.05 -0.64
C ASP A 72 3.35 -8.65 -0.26
N PHE A 73 3.25 -7.73 -1.22
CA PHE A 73 2.67 -6.41 -1.03
C PHE A 73 1.21 -6.47 -0.60
N ARG A 74 0.40 -7.32 -1.25
CA ARG A 74 -1.01 -7.53 -0.88
C ARG A 74 -1.20 -8.12 0.52
N LYS A 75 -0.17 -8.70 1.12
CA LYS A 75 -0.21 -9.22 2.50
C LYS A 75 0.04 -8.14 3.54
N ILE A 76 0.43 -6.93 3.16
CA ILE A 76 0.57 -5.83 4.12
C ILE A 76 -0.82 -5.33 4.47
N GLU A 77 -1.05 -5.07 5.76
CA GLU A 77 -2.28 -4.44 6.20
C GLU A 77 -2.36 -3.01 5.67
N CYS A 78 -3.44 -2.71 4.97
CA CYS A 78 -3.70 -1.40 4.38
C CYS A 78 -5.01 -0.85 4.94
N LYS A 79 -5.04 0.44 5.26
CA LYS A 79 -6.23 1.15 5.73
C LYS A 79 -6.37 2.46 4.98
N ARG A 80 -7.60 2.82 4.65
CA ARG A 80 -7.90 4.15 4.16
C ARG A 80 -7.92 5.13 5.34
N GLY A 81 -7.04 6.11 5.33
CA GLY A 81 -7.04 7.24 6.25
C GLY A 81 -8.24 8.16 6.04
N PHE A 82 -8.65 8.83 7.12
CA PHE A 82 -9.67 9.87 7.12
C PHE A 82 -9.00 11.22 7.39
N GLY A 83 -9.42 12.27 6.68
CA GLY A 83 -8.80 13.60 6.75
C GLY A 83 -7.88 13.87 5.57
N ASP A 84 -6.99 14.85 5.71
CA ASP A 84 -6.04 15.20 4.67
C ASP A 84 -5.01 14.08 4.47
N PRO A 85 -4.61 13.81 3.22
CA PRO A 85 -3.63 12.77 2.93
C PRO A 85 -2.25 13.20 3.42
N THR A 86 -1.51 12.26 4.01
CA THR A 86 -0.10 12.49 4.35
C THR A 86 0.69 12.76 3.08
N VAL A 87 1.56 13.77 3.15
CA VAL A 87 2.49 14.10 2.07
C VAL A 87 3.74 13.25 2.18
N LEU A 88 4.34 12.91 1.04
CA LEU A 88 5.63 12.22 1.00
C LEU A 88 6.71 13.12 1.63
N THR A 89 7.54 12.56 2.51
CA THR A 89 8.57 13.30 3.24
C THR A 89 9.99 12.88 2.89
N HIS A 90 10.94 13.81 3.08
CA HIS A 90 12.36 13.52 2.93
C HIS A 90 12.78 12.37 3.85
N GLY A 91 13.56 11.43 3.33
CA GLY A 91 14.04 10.27 4.08
C GLY A 91 13.09 9.08 4.11
N ASP A 92 11.84 9.22 3.64
CA ASP A 92 10.94 8.08 3.53
C ASP A 92 11.51 7.05 2.55
N LYS A 93 11.39 5.77 2.90
CA LYS A 93 11.66 4.66 1.98
C LYS A 93 10.36 4.05 1.50
N GLY A 94 10.39 3.53 0.28
CA GLY A 94 9.19 2.92 -0.28
C GLY A 94 9.42 2.36 -1.67
N PHE A 95 8.30 2.23 -2.39
CA PHE A 95 8.28 1.69 -3.74
C PHE A 95 7.83 2.75 -4.73
N LYS A 96 8.54 2.84 -5.84
CA LYS A 96 8.07 3.51 -7.05
C LYS A 96 7.61 2.44 -8.04
N ILE A 97 6.33 2.49 -8.39
CA ILE A 97 5.68 1.55 -9.30
C ILE A 97 5.42 2.29 -10.62
N ILE A 98 5.98 1.79 -11.71
CA ILE A 98 5.89 2.41 -13.03
C ILE A 98 5.05 1.53 -13.95
N TYR A 99 4.13 2.16 -14.68
CA TYR A 99 3.16 1.51 -15.53
C TYR A 99 3.53 1.61 -17.02
N LYS A 100 2.96 0.73 -17.86
CA LYS A 100 3.20 0.67 -19.32
C LYS A 100 2.99 2.01 -20.04
N ASN A 101 2.08 2.84 -19.54
CA ASN A 101 1.77 4.15 -20.15
C ASN A 101 2.67 5.30 -19.65
N GLY A 102 3.67 5.01 -18.82
CA GLY A 102 4.58 6.01 -18.25
C GLY A 102 4.08 6.67 -16.97
N ASP A 103 2.84 6.41 -16.54
CA ASP A 103 2.38 6.82 -15.21
C ASP A 103 3.19 6.10 -14.14
N TYR A 104 3.29 6.73 -12.96
CA TYR A 104 3.91 6.07 -11.81
C TYR A 104 3.21 6.45 -10.51
N GLU A 105 3.37 5.60 -9.51
CA GLU A 105 3.05 5.97 -8.13
C GLU A 105 4.19 5.65 -7.18
N ILE A 106 4.35 6.51 -6.18
CA ILE A 106 5.26 6.36 -5.06
C ILE A 106 4.40 5.98 -3.86
N ILE A 107 4.82 4.94 -3.16
CA ILE A 107 4.13 4.43 -1.99
C ILE A 107 5.16 4.28 -0.87
N THR A 108 4.92 4.95 0.24
CA THR A 108 5.62 4.74 1.52
C THR A 108 4.61 4.16 2.52
N TYR A 109 5.06 3.83 3.74
CA TYR A 109 4.15 3.28 4.75
C TYR A 109 2.99 4.25 5.06
N GLY A 110 3.26 5.56 5.05
CA GLY A 110 2.31 6.58 5.49
C GLY A 110 1.83 7.54 4.40
N ALA A 111 2.41 7.52 3.20
CA ALA A 111 2.10 8.49 2.16
C ALA A 111 2.09 7.87 0.76
N GLN A 112 1.39 8.55 -0.15
CA GLN A 112 1.27 8.18 -1.55
C GLN A 112 1.37 9.38 -2.45
N GLY A 113 2.02 9.17 -3.59
CA GLY A 113 2.13 10.12 -4.66
C GLY A 113 1.84 9.47 -5.99
N ARG A 114 0.95 10.04 -6.80
CA ARG A 114 0.59 9.51 -8.12
C ARG A 114 0.87 10.56 -9.16
N HIS A 115 1.72 10.20 -10.10
CA HIS A 115 1.94 10.98 -11.30
C HIS A 115 1.18 10.34 -12.46
N ARG A 116 0.35 11.14 -13.11
CA ARG A 116 -0.33 10.76 -14.34
C ARG A 116 0.09 11.73 -15.42
N SER A 117 0.44 11.19 -16.58
CA SER A 117 0.85 11.98 -17.75
C SER A 117 -0.16 13.06 -18.16
N ASP A 118 -1.43 12.91 -17.80
CA ASP A 118 -2.53 13.83 -18.12
C ASP A 118 -2.96 14.75 -16.97
N LYS A 119 -2.36 14.63 -15.76
CA LYS A 119 -2.83 15.34 -14.55
C LYS A 119 -1.69 15.77 -13.63
N TYR A 120 -2.00 16.75 -12.79
CA TYR A 120 -1.15 17.11 -11.66
C TYR A 120 -0.98 15.93 -10.70
N PHE A 121 0.16 15.92 -10.03
CA PHE A 121 0.50 14.97 -8.99
C PHE A 121 -0.60 14.93 -7.92
N SER A 122 -1.13 13.74 -7.64
CA SER A 122 -2.19 13.55 -6.64
C SER A 122 -1.72 12.67 -5.50
N THR A 123 -2.11 13.04 -4.28
CA THR A 123 -1.83 12.25 -3.08
C THR A 123 -2.89 11.17 -2.86
N GLY A 124 -2.48 10.05 -2.24
CA GLY A 124 -3.38 8.96 -1.87
C GLY A 124 -3.75 8.99 -0.39
N TYR A 125 -4.81 8.25 -0.03
CA TYR A 125 -5.38 8.23 1.33
C TYR A 125 -5.18 6.88 2.02
N TYR A 126 -4.21 6.08 1.60
CA TYR A 126 -3.99 4.78 2.23
C TYR A 126 -2.74 4.83 3.11
N ASN A 127 -2.80 4.14 4.24
CA ASN A 127 -1.67 3.93 5.13
C ASN A 127 -1.49 2.43 5.30
N PHE A 128 -0.25 2.01 5.42
CA PHE A 128 0.13 0.64 5.66
C PHE A 128 0.59 0.47 7.10
N ASP A 129 0.50 -0.75 7.61
CA ASP A 129 1.21 -1.11 8.84
C ASP A 129 2.72 -0.88 8.65
N GLU A 130 3.30 -0.07 9.52
CA GLU A 130 4.67 0.46 9.36
C GLU A 130 5.71 -0.66 9.42
N GLU A 131 5.57 -1.60 10.37
CA GLU A 131 6.49 -2.73 10.52
C GLU A 131 6.42 -3.67 9.31
N GLN A 132 5.22 -4.10 8.92
CA GLN A 132 5.04 -4.96 7.75
C GLN A 132 5.51 -4.32 6.45
N PHE A 133 5.30 -3.01 6.29
CA PHE A 133 5.75 -2.28 5.11
C PHE A 133 7.28 -2.16 5.08
N ASN A 134 7.90 -1.81 6.21
CA ASN A 134 9.36 -1.70 6.31
C ASN A 134 10.05 -3.05 6.09
N ASP A 135 9.51 -4.14 6.65
CA ASP A 135 9.98 -5.50 6.39
C ASP A 135 9.96 -5.84 4.89
N LEU A 136 8.90 -5.43 4.18
CA LEU A 136 8.82 -5.62 2.73
C LEU A 136 9.86 -4.79 2.00
N VAL A 137 10.03 -3.52 2.36
CA VAL A 137 11.04 -2.64 1.77
C VAL A 137 12.43 -3.25 1.95
N GLU A 138 12.79 -3.71 3.14
CA GLU A 138 14.07 -4.36 3.42
C GLU A 138 14.25 -5.63 2.60
N LYS A 139 13.24 -6.50 2.56
CA LYS A 139 13.26 -7.75 1.78
C LYS A 139 13.61 -7.52 0.31
N TYR A 140 13.14 -6.43 -0.28
CA TYR A 140 13.36 -6.10 -1.69
C TYR A 140 14.52 -5.12 -1.93
N SER A 141 15.19 -4.65 -0.88
CA SER A 141 16.35 -3.75 -0.96
C SER A 141 17.68 -4.48 -1.20
N TYR A 142 17.76 -5.79 -0.95
CA TYR A 142 19.00 -6.58 -1.00
C TYR A 142 18.98 -7.67 -2.05
#